data_AF-A0A971G9P6-F1
#
_entry.id   AF-A0A971G9P6-F1
#
_cell.length_a   1.000
_cell.length_b   1.000
_cell.length_c   1.000
_cell.angle_alpha   90.00
_cell.angle_beta   90.00
_cell.angle_gamma   90.00
#
_symmetry.space_group_name_H-M   'P 1'
#
loop_
_entity.id
_entity.type
_entity.pdbx_description
1 polymer ?
#
loop_
_entity_poly.entity_id
_entity_poly.type
_entity_poly.pdbx_seq_one_letter_code
_entity_poly.pdbx_strand_id
1 'polypeptide(L)'
;ELIKSAKCEYTFIEVMCCPGGCIGGGGQPYHTTNELRRKRIEAIYEADRDIPIRKSHENPAVKTLYDEYLEKPLGEKSHHLLHTYYTDRKKKVCS
;
A
#
# COMPACT_ATOMS: atom_id res chain seq x y z
N GLU A 1 -12.35 -7.16 16.73
CA GLU A 1 -13.57 -7.29 17.57
C GLU A 1 -14.85 -6.81 16.89
N LEU A 2 -14.95 -5.57 16.40
CA LEU A 2 -16.18 -5.10 15.73
C LEU A 2 -16.56 -5.91 14.49
N ILE A 3 -15.58 -6.23 13.63
CA ILE A 3 -15.78 -7.08 12.45
C ILE A 3 -16.21 -8.50 12.86
N LYS A 4 -15.54 -9.10 13.86
CA LYS A 4 -15.86 -10.44 14.37
C LYS A 4 -17.27 -10.52 14.98
N SER A 5 -17.73 -9.44 15.59
CA SER A 5 -19.07 -9.35 16.20
C SER A 5 -20.15 -8.86 15.23
N ALA A 6 -19.84 -8.77 13.93
CA ALA A 6 -20.75 -8.31 12.87
C ALA A 6 -21.36 -6.91 13.15
N LYS A 7 -20.66 -6.06 13.92
CA LYS A 7 -21.09 -4.68 14.21
C LYS A 7 -20.56 -3.68 13.17
N CYS A 8 -19.94 -4.17 12.11
CA CYS A 8 -19.33 -3.35 11.09
C CYS A 8 -19.22 -4.15 9.78
N GLU A 9 -19.74 -3.60 8.69
CA GLU A 9 -19.78 -4.23 7.38
C GLU A 9 -18.79 -3.54 6.44
N TYR A 10 -17.60 -4.14 6.27
CA TYR A 10 -16.59 -3.66 5.33
C TYR A 10 -16.25 -4.77 4.33
N THR A 11 -16.13 -4.40 3.05
CA THR A 11 -15.75 -5.32 1.97
C THR A 11 -14.23 -5.42 1.79
N PHE A 12 -13.51 -4.34 2.09
CA PHE A 12 -12.05 -4.26 1.96
C PHE A 12 -11.49 -3.38 3.07
N ILE A 13 -10.33 -3.77 3.62
CA ILE A 13 -9.71 -3.13 4.77
C ILE A 13 -8.22 -2.96 4.51
N GLU A 14 -7.73 -1.74 4.65
CA GLU A 14 -6.31 -1.42 4.65
C GLU A 14 -5.86 -1.07 6.08
N VAL A 15 -4.77 -1.71 6.54
CA VAL A 15 -4.26 -1.53 7.91
C VAL A 15 -2.88 -0.86 7.85
N MET A 16 -2.77 0.30 8.50
CA MET A 16 -1.52 1.04 8.63
C MET A 16 -0.96 0.91 10.05
N CYS A 17 0.33 0.60 10.18
CA CYS A 17 0.97 0.48 11.49
C CYS A 17 1.23 1.83 12.17
N CYS A 18 1.49 2.88 11.38
CA CYS A 18 1.82 4.21 11.91
C CYS A 18 0.57 5.11 11.92
N PRO A 19 0.31 5.87 13.00
CA PRO A 19 -0.70 6.91 13.00
C PRO A 19 -0.42 7.93 11.89
N GLY A 20 -1.41 8.17 11.02
CA GLY A 20 -1.24 9.04 9.85
C GLY A 20 -0.52 8.40 8.66
N GLY A 21 -0.38 7.07 8.64
CA GLY A 21 0.22 6.33 7.53
C GLY A 21 1.73 6.55 7.41
N CYS A 22 2.28 6.35 6.21
CA CYS A 22 3.73 6.43 5.97
C CYS A 22 4.34 7.80 6.32
N ILE A 23 3.58 8.89 6.16
CA ILE A 23 4.01 10.27 6.54
C ILE A 23 4.19 10.42 8.06
N GLY A 24 3.55 9.56 8.86
CA GLY A 24 3.75 9.46 10.31
C GLY A 24 4.83 8.46 10.73
N GLY A 25 5.55 7.85 9.79
CA GLY A 25 6.51 6.79 10.07
C GLY A 25 7.69 7.25 10.95
N GLY A 26 8.25 6.32 11.73
CA GLY A 26 9.33 6.60 12.68
C GLY A 26 10.66 7.09 12.07
N GLY A 27 10.82 7.00 10.74
CA GLY A 27 11.97 7.56 10.02
C GLY A 27 11.82 9.04 9.61
N GLN A 28 10.71 9.68 9.94
CA GLN A 28 10.46 11.09 9.62
C GLN A 28 11.19 12.02 10.60
N PRO A 29 11.46 13.29 10.22
CA PRO A 29 12.13 14.25 11.09
C PRO A 29 11.51 14.37 12.49
N TYR A 30 12.36 14.43 13.51
CA TYR A 30 11.95 14.59 14.91
C TYR A 30 11.16 15.89 15.11
N HIS A 31 10.27 15.89 16.12
CA HIS A 31 9.41 17.03 16.48
C HIS A 31 8.43 17.51 15.39
N THR A 32 8.13 16.66 14.39
CA THR A 32 7.10 16.98 13.39
C THR A 32 5.71 17.07 14.06
N THR A 33 5.02 18.19 13.86
CA THR A 33 3.64 18.42 14.32
C THR A 33 2.62 17.85 13.33
N ASN A 34 1.37 17.61 13.79
CA ASN A 34 0.29 17.18 12.89
C ASN A 34 0.00 18.21 11.79
N GLU A 35 0.16 19.50 12.09
CA GLU A 35 0.01 20.56 11.08
C GLU A 35 1.08 20.43 9.97
N LEU A 36 2.32 20.16 10.35
CA LEU A 36 3.40 19.96 9.38
C LEU A 36 3.18 18.68 8.56
N ARG A 37 2.67 17.60 9.17
CA ARG A 37 2.28 16.38 8.43
C ARG A 37 1.20 16.68 7.40
N ARG A 38 0.18 17.46 7.75
CA ARG A 38 -0.88 17.88 6.83
C ARG A 38 -0.30 18.64 5.63
N LYS A 39 0.59 19.61 5.86
CA LYS A 39 1.26 20.35 4.77
C LYS A 39 2.06 19.43 3.85
N ARG A 40 2.75 18.42 4.39
CA ARG A 40 3.47 17.43 3.57
C ARG A 40 2.52 16.59 2.71
N ILE A 41 1.40 16.16 3.27
CA ILE A 41 0.36 15.41 2.55
C ILE A 41 -0.21 16.26 1.40
N GLU A 42 -0.51 17.53 1.68
CA GLU A 42 -1.03 18.48 0.68
C GLU A 42 -0.05 18.69 -0.47
N ALA A 43 1.22 18.92 -0.17
CA ALA A 43 2.25 19.09 -1.20
C ALA A 43 2.39 17.85 -2.10
N ILE A 44 2.26 16.64 -1.54
CA ILE A 44 2.29 15.39 -2.33
C ILE A 44 1.08 15.31 -3.25
N TYR A 45 -0.12 15.62 -2.74
CA TYR A 45 -1.33 15.59 -3.56
C TYR A 45 -1.36 16.69 -4.63
N GLU A 46 -0.79 17.86 -4.37
CA GLU A 46 -0.59 18.90 -5.38
C GLU A 46 0.30 18.39 -6.50
N ALA A 47 1.49 17.86 -6.16
CA ALA A 47 2.41 17.32 -7.14
C ALA A 47 1.79 16.17 -7.96
N ASP A 48 1.03 15.27 -7.33
CA ASP A 48 0.38 14.14 -8.01
C ASP A 48 -0.77 14.57 -8.93
N ARG A 49 -1.49 15.65 -8.59
CA ARG A 49 -2.58 16.17 -9.43
C ARG A 49 -2.10 16.67 -10.78
N ASP A 50 -0.90 17.23 -10.83
CA ASP A 50 -0.33 17.82 -12.03
C ASP A 50 0.33 16.80 -12.97
N ILE A 51 0.39 15.52 -12.57
CA ILE A 51 0.95 14.45 -13.39
C ILE A 51 -0.05 14.06 -14.50
N PRO A 52 0.34 14.09 -15.80
CA PRO A 52 -0.57 13.77 -16.90
C PRO A 52 -1.09 12.33 -16.92
N ILE A 53 -0.27 11.36 -16.45
CA ILE A 53 -0.60 9.94 -16.42
C ILE A 53 -0.61 9.47 -14.96
N ARG A 54 -1.81 9.21 -14.43
CA ARG A 54 -2.00 8.85 -13.00
C ARG A 54 -2.42 7.42 -12.77
N LYS A 55 -3.02 6.77 -13.77
CA LYS A 55 -3.46 5.37 -13.65
C LYS A 55 -2.34 4.45 -14.09
N SER A 56 -1.97 3.49 -13.25
CA SER A 56 -0.87 2.56 -13.54
C SER A 56 -1.06 1.79 -14.85
N HIS A 57 -2.29 1.46 -15.24
CA HIS A 57 -2.58 0.75 -16.49
C HIS A 57 -2.52 1.63 -17.75
N GLU A 58 -2.45 2.96 -17.60
CA GLU A 58 -2.22 3.90 -18.71
C GLU A 58 -0.72 4.19 -18.90
N ASN A 59 0.13 3.87 -17.91
CA ASN A 59 1.56 4.11 -17.94
C ASN A 59 2.27 3.25 -19.02
N PRO A 60 2.94 3.87 -20.01
CA PRO A 60 3.63 3.15 -21.08
C PRO A 60 4.68 2.16 -20.57
N ALA A 61 5.44 2.51 -19.54
CA ALA A 61 6.47 1.63 -18.98
C ALA A 61 5.87 0.38 -18.35
N VAL A 62 4.70 0.52 -17.69
CA VAL A 62 3.98 -0.63 -17.12
C VAL A 62 3.43 -1.50 -18.25
N LYS A 63 2.86 -0.91 -19.31
CA LYS A 63 2.39 -1.67 -20.47
C LYS A 63 3.51 -2.47 -21.11
N THR A 64 4.64 -1.84 -21.44
CA THR A 64 5.82 -2.52 -21.99
C THR A 64 6.31 -3.65 -21.10
N LEU A 65 6.38 -3.43 -19.77
CA LEU A 65 6.78 -4.48 -18.83
C LEU A 65 5.84 -5.70 -18.87
N TYR A 66 4.54 -5.48 -19.01
CA TYR A 66 3.59 -6.59 -19.14
C TYR A 66 3.63 -7.21 -20.54
N ASP A 67 3.68 -6.43 -21.60
CA ASP A 67 3.65 -6.93 -22.98
C ASP A 67 4.91 -7.74 -23.32
N GLU A 68 6.08 -7.31 -22.85
CA GLU A 68 7.36 -7.93 -23.22
C GLU A 68 7.84 -8.98 -22.21
N TYR A 69 7.44 -8.87 -20.94
CA TYR A 69 8.01 -9.70 -19.88
C TYR A 69 6.98 -10.43 -19.02
N LEU A 70 6.07 -9.71 -18.34
CA LEU A 70 5.15 -10.33 -17.36
C LEU A 70 3.92 -11.00 -17.96
N GLU A 71 3.65 -10.75 -19.24
CA GLU A 71 2.53 -11.23 -20.07
C GLU A 71 1.16 -10.72 -19.63
N LYS A 72 0.68 -11.13 -18.44
CA LYS A 72 -0.64 -10.74 -17.94
C LYS A 72 -0.68 -10.62 -16.41
N PRO A 73 -1.50 -9.71 -15.86
CA PRO A 73 -1.79 -9.69 -14.43
C PRO A 73 -2.38 -11.03 -13.98
N LEU A 74 -1.99 -11.48 -12.78
CA LEU A 74 -2.42 -12.77 -12.21
C LEU A 74 -1.99 -14.00 -13.04
N GLY A 75 -1.10 -13.85 -14.02
CA GLY A 75 -0.46 -14.96 -14.73
C GLY A 75 0.65 -15.61 -13.93
N GLU A 76 1.13 -16.79 -14.37
CA GLU A 76 2.15 -17.58 -13.66
C GLU A 76 3.40 -16.76 -13.31
N LYS A 77 3.99 -16.06 -14.28
CA LYS A 77 5.19 -15.25 -14.08
C LYS A 77 4.94 -14.08 -13.13
N SER A 78 3.85 -13.35 -13.30
CA SER A 78 3.46 -12.25 -12.39
C SER A 78 3.19 -12.73 -10.97
N HIS A 79 2.63 -13.94 -10.81
CA HIS A 79 2.37 -14.55 -9.51
C HIS A 79 3.68 -14.90 -8.80
N HIS A 80 4.62 -15.52 -9.53
CA HIS A 80 5.91 -15.89 -8.95
C HIS A 80 6.74 -14.67 -8.51
N LEU A 81 6.67 -13.56 -9.25
CA LEU A 81 7.51 -12.40 -9.01
C LEU A 81 6.89 -11.33 -8.10
N LEU A 82 5.58 -11.09 -8.20
CA LEU A 82 4.92 -9.95 -7.57
C LEU A 82 3.96 -10.35 -6.45
N HIS A 83 3.63 -11.63 -6.31
CA HIS A 83 2.78 -12.12 -5.25
C HIS A 83 3.61 -12.82 -4.18
N THR A 84 3.07 -12.88 -2.97
CA THR A 84 3.74 -13.53 -1.83
C THR A 84 2.72 -14.22 -0.95
N TYR A 85 3.21 -15.04 -0.03
CA TYR A 85 2.40 -15.80 0.91
C TYR A 85 2.79 -15.46 2.35
N TYR A 86 1.82 -15.52 3.24
CA TYR A 86 2.04 -15.34 4.67
C TYR A 86 2.06 -16.72 5.35
N THR A 87 3.05 -16.95 6.20
CA THR A 87 3.14 -18.16 7.02
C THR A 87 2.74 -17.83 8.46
N ASP A 88 1.91 -18.67 9.07
CA ASP A 88 1.60 -18.52 10.50
C ASP A 88 2.87 -18.75 11.33
N ARG A 89 3.23 -17.76 12.14
CA ARG A 89 4.40 -17.78 13.04
C ARG A 89 4.01 -17.74 14.51
N LYS A 90 2.74 -17.99 14.86
CA LYS A 90 2.35 -18.18 16.26
C LYS A 90 3.19 -19.33 16.81
N LYS A 91 4.12 -18.99 17.71
CA LYS A 91 4.90 -19.99 18.45
C LYS A 91 3.90 -20.95 19.07
N LYS A 92 4.01 -22.25 18.78
CA LYS A 92 3.46 -23.24 19.71
C LYS A 92 4.13 -22.91 21.04
N VAL A 93 3.36 -22.43 22.01
CA VAL A 93 3.84 -22.30 23.38
C VAL A 93 4.39 -23.68 23.71
N CYS A 94 5.70 -23.79 23.93
CA CYS A 94 6.29 -25.01 24.43
C CYS A 94 5.62 -25.27 25.77
N SER A 95 4.76 -26.29 25.80
CA SER A 95 4.21 -26.87 27.03
C SER A 95 5.31 -27.47 27.87
#